data_AF-A0A0C9WTX3-F1
#
_entry.id   AF-A0A0C9WTX3-F1
#
_cell.length_a   1.000
_cell.length_b   1.000
_cell.length_c   1.000
_cell.angle_alpha   90.00
_cell.angle_beta   90.00
_cell.angle_gamma   90.00
#
_symmetry.space_group_name_H-M   'P 1'
#
loop_
_entity.id
_entity.type
_entity.pdbx_description
1 polymer ?
#
loop_
_entity_poly.entity_id
_entity_poly.type
_entity_poly.pdbx_seq_one_letter_code
_entity_poly.pdbx_strand_id
1 'polypeptide(L)' 'YLSPYSPNLNPIEEPFSKIKAFIRQNGDIFLSAENAAIFYDMYVALDAITSEDTIGYLIHAGYF' A
#
# COMPACT_ATOMS: atom_id res chain seq x y z
N TYR A 1 -13.83 -1.37 17.58
CA TYR A 1 -12.71 -1.29 18.55
C TYR A 1 -11.61 -2.20 18.03
N LEU A 2 -10.39 -1.69 17.84
CA LEU A 2 -9.24 -2.48 17.39
C LEU A 2 -8.34 -2.76 18.59
N SER A 3 -8.08 -4.02 18.90
CA SER A 3 -7.18 -4.38 19.98
C SER A 3 -5.75 -3.93 19.67
N PRO A 4 -4.96 -3.50 20.68
CA PRO A 4 -3.54 -3.22 20.50
C PRO A 4 -2.79 -4.39 19.85
N TYR A 5 -1.74 -4.09 19.08
CA TYR A 5 -0.86 -5.08 18.43
C TYR A 5 -1.60 -6.11 17.57
N SER A 6 -2.72 -5.71 16.95
CA SER A 6 -3.51 -6.57 16.07
C SER A 6 -3.43 -6.09 14.60
N PRO A 7 -2.22 -6.06 13.99
CA PRO A 7 -2.06 -5.56 12.62
C PRO A 7 -2.87 -6.38 11.62
N ASN A 8 -3.04 -7.69 11.85
CA ASN A 8 -3.85 -8.56 10.99
C ASN A 8 -5.34 -8.18 10.95
N LEU A 9 -5.82 -7.38 11.91
CA LEU A 9 -7.20 -6.89 11.97
C LEU A 9 -7.33 -5.44 11.43
N ASN A 10 -6.24 -4.88 10.91
CA ASN A 10 -6.21 -3.54 10.35
C ASN A 10 -6.05 -3.60 8.82
N PRO A 11 -7.07 -3.23 8.04
CA PRO A 11 -7.10 -3.45 6.59
C PRO A 11 -6.06 -2.62 5.82
N ILE A 12 -5.40 -1.65 6.47
CA ILE A 12 -4.34 -0.87 5.83
C ILE A 12 -3.00 -1.62 5.72
N GLU A 13 -2.77 -2.67 6.53
CA GLU A 13 -1.45 -3.33 6.57
C GLU A 13 -1.07 -4.01 5.25
N GLU A 14 -2.05 -4.61 4.58
CA GLU A 14 -1.89 -5.27 3.27
C GLU A 14 -1.59 -4.29 2.12
N PRO A 15 -2.36 -3.19 1.92
CA PRO A 15 -2.03 -2.21 0.88
C PRO A 15 -0.67 -1.55 1.13
N PHE A 16 -0.32 -1.21 2.38
CA PHE A 16 1.03 -0.71 2.70
C PHE A 16 2.12 -1.73 2.36
N SER A 17 1.87 -3.03 2.58
CA SER A 17 2.80 -4.10 2.20
C SER A 17 2.96 -4.23 0.69
N LYS A 18 1.87 -4.12 -0.08
CA LYS A 18 1.89 -4.12 -1.55
C LYS A 18 2.62 -2.89 -2.11
N ILE A 19 2.34 -1.69 -1.59
CA ILE A 19 3.04 -0.45 -1.97
C ILE A 19 4.54 -0.57 -1.71
N LYS A 20 4.95 -1.06 -0.52
CA LYS A 20 6.37 -1.28 -0.21
C LYS A 20 7.02 -2.28 -1.17
N ALA A 21 6.32 -3.35 -1.55
CA ALA A 21 6.82 -4.32 -2.52
C ALA A 21 6.98 -3.70 -3.90
N PHE A 22 6.00 -2.91 -4.35
CA PHE A 22 6.05 -2.18 -5.62
C PHE A 22 7.24 -1.20 -5.67
N ILE A 23 7.42 -0.37 -4.64
CA ILE A 23 8.53 0.58 -4.56
C ILE A 23 9.87 -0.16 -4.59
N ARG A 24 10.00 -1.28 -3.88
CA ARG A 24 11.24 -2.07 -3.87
C ARG A 24 11.58 -2.66 -5.25
N GLN A 25 10.57 -3.06 -6.02
CA GLN A 25 10.76 -3.59 -7.37
C GLN A 25 11.12 -2.50 -8.39
N ASN A 26 10.69 -1.27 -8.15
CA ASN A 26 10.89 -0.12 -9.03
C ASN A 26 11.86 0.91 -8.44
N GLY A 27 12.75 0.48 -7.53
CA GLY A 27 13.53 1.38 -6.69
C GLY A 27 14.44 2.34 -7.46
N ASP A 28 14.86 1.97 -8.66
CA ASP A 28 15.59 2.83 -9.61
C ASP A 28 14.81 4.10 -10.00
N ILE A 29 13.49 3.97 -10.22
CA ILE A 29 12.59 5.10 -10.52
C ILE A 29 12.49 6.02 -9.29
N PHE A 30 12.26 5.43 -8.11
CA PHE A 30 12.05 6.21 -6.87
C PHE A 30 13.33 6.84 -6.29
N LEU A 31 14.52 6.26 -6.55
CA LEU A 31 15.81 6.76 -6.07
C LEU A 31 16.40 7.87 -6.96
N SER A 32 15.98 7.94 -8.22
CA SER A 32 16.43 8.97 -9.18
C SER A 32 15.52 10.20 -9.20
N ALA A 33 14.41 10.17 -8.45
CA ALA A 33 13.41 11.22 -8.44
C ALA A 33 13.87 12.49 -7.70
N GLU A 34 13.69 13.63 -8.36
CA GLU A 34 13.80 14.95 -7.72
C GLU A 34 12.59 15.20 -6.78
N ASN A 35 12.70 16.13 -5.83
CA ASN A 35 11.67 16.36 -4.79
C ASN A 35 10.22 16.50 -5.32
N ALA A 36 10.02 17.07 -6.51
CA ALA A 36 8.70 17.18 -7.12
C ALA A 36 8.22 15.89 -7.80
N ALA A 37 9.13 15.08 -8.35
CA ALA A 37 8.85 13.81 -9.00
C ALA A 37 8.45 12.73 -7.98
N ILE A 38 9.02 12.76 -6.77
CA ILE A 38 8.71 11.82 -5.68
C ILE A 38 7.20 11.74 -5.40
N PHE A 39 6.47 12.86 -5.45
CA PHE A 39 5.02 12.86 -5.25
C PHE A 39 4.27 12.17 -6.39
N TYR A 40 4.68 12.42 -7.64
CA TYR A 40 4.10 11.75 -8.81
C TYR A 40 4.37 10.24 -8.76
N ASP A 41 5.59 9.83 -8.44
CA ASP A 41 5.96 8.42 -8.32
C ASP A 41 5.18 7.73 -7.19
N MET A 42 4.88 8.45 -6.11
CA MET A 42 4.05 7.93 -5.03
C MET A 42 2.59 7.73 -5.48
N TYR A 43 2.04 8.61 -6.32
CA TYR A 43 0.71 8.39 -6.91
C TYR A 43 0.69 7.13 -7.78
N VAL A 44 1.76 6.89 -8.56
CA VAL A 44 1.91 5.65 -9.34
C VAL A 44 1.95 4.42 -8.44
N ALA A 45 2.66 4.48 -7.30
CA ALA A 45 2.69 3.38 -6.34
C ALA A 45 1.31 3.12 -5.71
N LEU A 46 0.52 4.16 -5.46
CA LEU A 46 -0.84 4.04 -4.93
C LEU A 46 -1.80 3.43 -5.96
N ASP A 47 -1.63 3.76 -7.25
CA ASP A 47 -2.45 3.24 -8.35
C ASP A 47 -2.24 1.73 -8.60
N ALA A 48 -1.21 1.13 -7.99
CA ALA A 48 -1.01 -0.32 -7.99
C ALA A 48 -2.04 -1.10 -7.15
N ILE A 49 -2.84 -0.41 -6.32
CA ILE A 49 -3.92 -0.99 -5.52
C ILE A 49 -5.22 -0.95 -6.32
N THR A 50 -5.79 -2.12 -6.62
CA THR A 50 -7.07 -2.24 -7.33
C THR A 50 -8.26 -2.19 -6.38
N SER A 51 -9.47 -2.04 -6.95
CA SER A 51 -10.71 -2.11 -6.17
C SER A 51 -10.92 -3.52 -5.59
N GLU A 52 -10.55 -4.55 -6.36
CA GLU A 52 -10.61 -5.96 -5.96
C GLU A 52 -9.65 -6.25 -4.80
N ASP A 53 -8.42 -5.72 -4.86
CA ASP A 53 -7.47 -5.79 -3.74
C ASP A 53 -8.09 -5.19 -2.47
N THR A 54 -8.67 -3.99 -2.59
CA THR A 54 -9.27 -3.25 -1.46
C THR A 54 -10.38 -4.05 -0.79
N ILE A 55 -11.25 -4.67 -1.59
CA ILE A 55 -12.30 -5.57 -1.08
C ILE A 55 -11.67 -6.76 -0.37
N GLY A 56 -10.63 -7.37 -0.95
CA GLY A 56 -9.88 -8.48 -0.34
C GLY A 56 -9.30 -8.12 1.03
N TYR A 57 -8.70 -6.93 1.16
CA TYR A 57 -8.09 -6.47 2.42
C TYR A 57 -9.13 -6.23 3.52
N LEU A 58 -10.29 -5.69 3.16
CA LEU A 58 -11.40 -5.52 4.10
C LEU A 58 -11.91 -6.87 4.60
N ILE A 59 -12.15 -7.82 3.68
CA ILE A 59 -12.61 -9.17 4.03
C ILE A 59 -11.58 -9.90 4.91
N HIS A 60 -10.30 -9.85 4.56
CA HIS A 60 -9.23 -10.49 5.31
C HIS A 60 -9.11 -9.94 6.74
N ALA A 61 -9.28 -8.62 6.91
CA ALA A 61 -9.29 -7.99 8.22
C ALA A 61 -10.62 -8.15 8.98
N GLY A 62 -11.63 -8.84 8.40
CA GLY A 62 -12.89 -9.17 9.04
C GLY A 62 -13.99 -8.12 8.92
N TYR A 63 -13.89 -7.20 7.95
CA TYR A 63 -14.89 -6.18 7.63
C TYR A 63 -15.69 -6.63 6.41
N PHE A 64 -16.95 -7.05 6.63
CA PHE A 64 -17.88 -7.52 5.61
C PHE A 64 -19.32 -7.10 5.95
#